data_AF-A0A7Y5F9V0-F1
#
_entry.id   AF-A0A7Y5F9V0-F1
#
_cell.length_a   1.000
_cell.length_b   1.000
_cell.length_c   1.000
_cell.angle_alpha   90.00
_cell.angle_beta   90.00
_cell.angle_gamma   90.00
#
_symmetry.space_group_name_H-M   'P 1'
#
loop_
_entity.id
_entity.type
_entity.pdbx_description
1 polymer ?
#
loop_
_entity_poly.entity_id
_entity_poly.type
_entity_poly.pdbx_seq_one_letter_code
_entity_poly.pdbx_strand_id
1 'polypeptide(L)'
;MDELFEKLCGGLEDEIERQETVLAVCRAQIDAIGARDLNALEARTAALDILVREAAHAQASRAGVIAKVAVQLGLPPDRRTLYALANAAPGPWNARLQHIQCRLRKTVNETRRVVRLNARTIRRSLDFNQRLLACIAIAPSLQPAYGERGAATAVTGEPALIDQRG
;
A
#
# COMPACT_ATOMS: atom_id res chain seq x y z
N MET A 1 -16.29 -30.58 -15.38
CA MET A 1 -16.25 -29.18 -15.87
C MET A 1 -16.74 -28.25 -14.77
N ASP A 2 -17.91 -28.54 -14.18
CA ASP A 2 -18.48 -27.76 -13.07
C ASP A 2 -17.56 -27.64 -11.83
N GLU A 3 -16.88 -28.70 -11.41
CA GLU A 3 -15.94 -28.67 -10.27
C GLU A 3 -14.79 -27.66 -10.46
N LEU A 4 -14.31 -27.48 -11.70
CA LEU A 4 -13.27 -26.49 -12.00
C LEU A 4 -13.80 -25.06 -11.98
N PHE A 5 -15.05 -24.85 -12.41
CA PHE A 5 -15.71 -23.55 -12.29
C PHE A 5 -16.01 -23.21 -10.83
N GLU A 6 -16.45 -24.17 -10.03
CA GLU A 6 -16.67 -23.98 -8.59
C GLU A 6 -15.35 -23.61 -7.91
N LYS A 7 -14.27 -24.35 -8.18
CA LYS A 7 -12.93 -24.04 -7.64
C LYS A 7 -12.41 -22.67 -8.08
N LEU A 8 -12.67 -22.27 -9.33
CA LEU A 8 -12.31 -20.95 -9.83
C LEU A 8 -13.11 -19.85 -9.14
N CYS A 9 -14.42 -20.02 -9.00
CA CYS A 9 -15.30 -19.06 -8.35
C CYS A 9 -14.93 -18.90 -6.86
N GLY A 10 -14.75 -20.01 -6.13
CA GLY A 10 -14.30 -19.97 -4.74
C GLY A 10 -12.95 -19.26 -4.59
N GLY A 11 -11.96 -19.60 -5.42
CA GLY A 11 -10.65 -18.94 -5.36
C GLY A 11 -10.65 -17.46 -5.77
N LEU A 12 -11.69 -16.98 -6.46
CA LEU A 12 -11.91 -15.57 -6.75
C LEU A 12 -12.73 -14.87 -5.65
N GLU A 13 -13.65 -15.57 -5.00
CA GLU A 13 -14.38 -15.08 -3.84
C GLU A 13 -13.41 -14.86 -2.67
N ASP A 14 -12.53 -15.83 -2.38
CA ASP A 14 -11.46 -15.68 -1.39
C ASP A 14 -10.52 -14.50 -1.72
N GLU A 15 -10.33 -14.19 -3.02
CA GLU A 15 -9.56 -13.01 -3.42
C GLU A 15 -10.26 -11.73 -3.06
N ILE A 16 -11.56 -11.66 -3.29
CA ILE A 16 -12.35 -10.49 -2.94
C ILE A 16 -12.25 -10.25 -1.43
N GLU A 17 -12.37 -11.29 -0.61
CA GLU A 17 -12.22 -11.18 0.85
C GLU A 17 -10.82 -10.69 1.26
N ARG A 18 -9.75 -11.21 0.64
CA ARG A 18 -8.39 -10.71 0.87
C ARG A 18 -8.24 -9.24 0.48
N GLN A 19 -8.78 -8.84 -0.67
CA GLN A 19 -8.74 -7.45 -1.13
C GLN A 19 -9.55 -6.51 -0.23
N GLU A 20 -10.69 -6.97 0.29
CA GLU A 20 -11.51 -6.25 1.26
C GLU A 20 -10.77 -6.11 2.60
N THR A 21 -10.04 -7.15 3.03
CA THR A 21 -9.17 -7.12 4.22
C THR A 21 -8.02 -6.12 4.04
N VAL A 22 -7.31 -6.15 2.91
CA VAL A 22 -6.27 -5.16 2.58
C VAL A 22 -6.85 -3.74 2.59
N LEU A 23 -8.02 -3.53 2.01
CA LEU A 23 -8.70 -2.24 2.01
C LEU A 23 -8.99 -1.75 3.44
N ALA A 24 -9.48 -2.63 4.31
CA ALA A 24 -9.76 -2.31 5.70
C ALA A 24 -8.49 -1.90 6.45
N VAL A 25 -7.37 -2.62 6.26
CA VAL A 25 -6.08 -2.26 6.89
C VAL A 25 -5.55 -0.93 6.34
N CYS A 26 -5.64 -0.69 5.03
CA CYS A 26 -5.25 0.59 4.44
C CYS A 26 -6.08 1.77 4.98
N ARG A 27 -7.38 1.58 5.25
CA ARG A 27 -8.22 2.60 5.90
C ARG A 27 -7.79 2.83 7.34
N ALA A 28 -7.56 1.76 8.10
CA ALA A 28 -7.07 1.86 9.48
C ALA A 28 -5.70 2.58 9.58
N GLN A 29 -4.84 2.48 8.55
CA GLN A 29 -3.62 3.29 8.49
C GLN A 29 -3.90 4.79 8.38
N ILE A 30 -4.92 5.22 7.62
CA ILE A 30 -5.33 6.64 7.54
C ILE A 30 -5.73 7.11 8.93
N ASP A 31 -6.55 6.32 9.61
CA ASP A 31 -7.05 6.66 10.94
C ASP A 31 -5.89 6.77 11.94
N ALA A 32 -4.94 5.84 11.90
CA ALA A 32 -3.73 5.88 12.73
C ALA A 32 -2.85 7.11 12.44
N ILE A 33 -2.68 7.48 11.16
CA ILE A 33 -1.95 8.71 10.77
C ILE A 33 -2.68 9.94 11.32
N GLY A 34 -4.01 10.00 11.19
CA GLY A 34 -4.83 11.09 11.72
C GLY A 34 -4.76 11.21 13.24
N ALA A 35 -4.75 10.09 13.94
CA ALA A 35 -4.59 10.00 15.39
C ALA A 35 -3.16 10.20 15.89
N ARG A 36 -2.16 10.28 14.98
CA ARG A 36 -0.72 10.31 15.29
C ARG A 36 -0.25 9.11 16.10
N ASP A 37 -0.89 7.96 15.92
CA ASP A 37 -0.54 6.70 16.59
C ASP A 37 0.47 5.92 15.74
N LEU A 38 1.76 6.14 16.02
CA LEU A 38 2.86 5.49 15.30
C LEU A 38 2.87 3.97 15.52
N ASN A 39 2.53 3.50 16.73
CA ASN A 39 2.49 2.07 17.04
C ASN A 39 1.40 1.37 16.22
N ALA A 40 0.21 1.96 16.14
CA ALA A 40 -0.84 1.46 15.28
C ALA A 40 -0.43 1.49 13.81
N LEU A 41 0.21 2.57 13.35
CA LEU A 41 0.68 2.66 11.96
C LEU A 41 1.69 1.56 11.60
N GLU A 42 2.66 1.29 12.48
CA GLU A 42 3.64 0.22 12.32
C GLU A 42 2.97 -1.16 12.28
N ALA A 43 2.08 -1.43 13.23
CA ALA A 43 1.34 -2.70 13.30
C ALA A 43 0.50 -2.94 12.04
N ARG A 44 -0.19 -1.91 11.52
CA ARG A 44 -0.96 -2.01 10.26
C ARG A 44 -0.07 -2.19 9.04
N THR A 45 1.12 -1.60 9.04
CA THR A 45 2.09 -1.77 7.95
C THR A 45 2.64 -3.19 7.93
N ALA A 46 2.97 -3.77 9.09
CA ALA A 46 3.38 -5.17 9.20
C ALA A 46 2.27 -6.13 8.73
N ALA A 47 1.02 -5.87 9.13
CA ALA A 47 -0.12 -6.66 8.67
C ALA A 47 -0.30 -6.62 7.14
N LEU A 48 -0.08 -5.45 6.50
CA LEU A 48 -0.12 -5.34 5.04
C LEU A 48 0.96 -6.15 4.35
N ASP A 49 2.18 -6.21 4.89
CA ASP A 49 3.26 -7.00 4.28
C ASP A 49 2.90 -8.49 4.24
N ILE A 50 2.30 -9.00 5.32
CA ILE A 50 1.79 -10.39 5.38
C ILE A 50 0.71 -10.60 4.31
N LEU A 51 -0.30 -9.74 4.27
CA LEU A 51 -1.42 -9.86 3.32
C LEU A 51 -0.96 -9.77 1.85
N VAL A 52 0.03 -8.94 1.54
CA VAL A 52 0.59 -8.83 0.17
C VAL A 52 1.27 -10.13 -0.24
N ARG A 53 2.03 -10.76 0.67
CA ARG A 53 2.67 -12.05 0.40
C ARG A 53 1.64 -13.16 0.19
N GLU A 54 0.63 -13.22 1.05
CA GLU A 54 -0.49 -14.18 0.90
C GLU A 54 -1.23 -14.00 -0.43
N ALA A 55 -1.51 -12.75 -0.83
CA ALA A 55 -2.14 -12.46 -2.10
C ALA A 55 -1.28 -12.90 -3.30
N ALA A 56 0.04 -12.72 -3.23
CA ALA A 56 0.96 -13.18 -4.27
C ALA A 56 0.93 -14.72 -4.41
N HIS A 57 0.95 -15.45 -3.29
CA HIS A 57 0.84 -16.92 -3.30
C HIS A 57 -0.51 -17.39 -3.87
N ALA A 58 -1.62 -16.78 -3.43
CA ALA A 58 -2.95 -17.14 -3.92
C ALA A 58 -3.12 -16.85 -5.42
N GLN A 59 -2.55 -15.76 -5.92
CA GLN A 59 -2.54 -15.43 -7.35
C GLN A 59 -1.81 -16.49 -8.18
N ALA A 60 -0.68 -17.01 -7.69
CA ALA A 60 0.06 -18.08 -8.37
C ALA A 60 -0.77 -19.37 -8.46
N SER A 61 -1.44 -19.77 -7.36
CA SER A 61 -2.33 -20.93 -7.34
C SER A 61 -3.52 -20.77 -8.30
N ARG A 62 -4.11 -19.57 -8.37
CA ARG A 62 -5.24 -19.27 -9.25
C ARG A 62 -4.86 -19.31 -10.74
N ALA A 63 -3.65 -18.88 -11.10
CA ALA A 63 -3.20 -18.89 -12.49
C ALA A 63 -3.28 -20.30 -13.12
N GLY A 64 -2.97 -21.35 -12.35
CA GLY A 64 -3.09 -22.74 -12.80
C GLY A 64 -4.54 -23.17 -13.05
N VAL A 65 -5.49 -22.74 -12.21
CA VAL A 65 -6.92 -23.04 -12.37
C VAL A 65 -7.48 -22.30 -13.60
N ILE A 66 -7.15 -21.02 -13.75
CA ILE A 66 -7.53 -20.21 -14.92
C ILE A 66 -7.05 -20.86 -16.22
N ALA A 67 -5.80 -21.32 -16.26
CA ALA A 67 -5.26 -21.98 -17.45
C ALA A 67 -6.03 -23.26 -17.80
N LYS A 68 -6.38 -24.09 -16.80
CA LYS A 68 -7.17 -25.31 -16.99
C LYS A 68 -8.57 -25.02 -17.53
N VAL A 69 -9.27 -24.03 -16.96
CA VAL A 69 -10.61 -23.61 -17.42
C VAL A 69 -10.53 -23.03 -18.83
N ALA A 70 -9.52 -22.21 -19.13
CA ALA A 70 -9.33 -21.65 -20.47
C ALA A 70 -9.13 -22.71 -21.55
N VAL A 71 -8.36 -23.77 -21.25
CA VAL A 71 -8.16 -24.91 -22.17
C VAL A 71 -9.49 -25.64 -22.42
N GLN A 72 -10.30 -25.86 -21.38
CA GLN A 72 -11.60 -26.51 -21.53
C GLN A 72 -12.60 -25.69 -22.36
N LEU A 73 -12.50 -24.36 -22.29
CA LEU A 73 -13.31 -23.44 -23.08
C LEU A 73 -12.73 -23.17 -24.49
N GLY A 74 -11.61 -23.82 -24.86
CA GLY A 74 -10.97 -23.61 -26.15
C GLY A 74 -10.41 -22.20 -26.37
N LEU A 75 -10.12 -21.46 -25.28
CA LEU A 75 -9.65 -20.09 -25.38
C LEU A 75 -8.13 -20.04 -25.70
N PRO A 76 -7.72 -19.19 -26.66
CA PRO A 76 -6.30 -19.00 -26.96
C PRO A 76 -5.58 -18.35 -25.76
N PRO A 77 -4.26 -18.60 -25.61
CA PRO A 77 -3.46 -18.07 -24.49
C PRO A 77 -3.57 -16.54 -24.35
N ASP A 78 -3.66 -15.83 -25.47
CA ASP A 78 -3.73 -14.36 -25.52
C ASP A 78 -5.06 -13.79 -25.01
N ARG A 79 -6.10 -14.64 -24.86
CA ARG A 79 -7.44 -14.25 -24.41
C ARG A 79 -7.84 -14.88 -23.08
N ARG A 80 -6.88 -15.31 -22.24
CA ARG A 80 -7.14 -15.88 -20.91
C ARG A 80 -7.45 -14.81 -19.84
N THR A 81 -8.35 -13.90 -20.17
CA THR A 81 -8.84 -12.88 -19.22
C THR A 81 -10.10 -13.36 -18.52
N LEU A 82 -10.35 -12.87 -17.30
CA LEU A 82 -11.57 -13.18 -16.55
C LEU A 82 -12.84 -12.83 -17.35
N TYR A 83 -12.79 -11.74 -18.13
CA TYR A 83 -13.86 -11.32 -19.02
C TYR A 83 -14.15 -12.35 -20.12
N ALA A 84 -13.10 -12.83 -20.79
CA ALA A 84 -13.24 -13.82 -21.85
C ALA A 84 -13.74 -15.17 -21.30
N LEU A 85 -13.28 -15.56 -20.11
CA LEU A 85 -13.77 -16.76 -19.41
C LEU A 85 -15.26 -16.63 -19.08
N ALA A 86 -15.69 -15.49 -18.55
CA ALA A 86 -17.08 -15.26 -18.18
C ALA A 86 -18.03 -15.28 -19.39
N ASN A 87 -17.57 -14.80 -20.55
CA ASN A 87 -18.37 -14.79 -21.79
C ASN A 87 -18.42 -16.16 -22.50
N ALA A 88 -17.37 -16.98 -22.35
CA ALA A 88 -17.31 -18.31 -22.94
C ALA A 88 -17.91 -19.40 -22.02
N ALA A 89 -18.05 -19.11 -20.72
CA ALA A 89 -18.59 -20.06 -19.75
C ALA A 89 -20.08 -20.36 -20.00
N PRO A 90 -20.53 -21.61 -19.81
CA PRO A 90 -21.95 -21.93 -19.83
C PRO A 90 -22.67 -21.33 -18.63
N GLY A 91 -23.99 -21.13 -18.74
CA GLY A 91 -24.83 -20.82 -17.58
C GLY A 91 -24.89 -22.01 -16.61
N PRO A 92 -24.83 -21.81 -15.29
CA PRO A 92 -24.94 -20.54 -14.54
C PRO A 92 -23.60 -19.82 -14.27
N TRP A 93 -22.48 -20.42 -14.67
CA TRP A 93 -21.13 -19.96 -14.31
C TRP A 93 -20.78 -18.60 -14.90
N ASN A 94 -21.29 -18.29 -16.09
CA ASN A 94 -21.13 -16.97 -16.71
C ASN A 94 -21.58 -15.82 -15.80
N ALA A 95 -22.79 -15.90 -15.24
CA ALA A 95 -23.38 -14.88 -14.39
C ALA A 95 -22.58 -14.72 -13.08
N ARG A 96 -22.18 -15.84 -12.47
CA ARG A 96 -21.35 -15.82 -11.24
C ARG A 96 -19.98 -15.19 -11.50
N LEU A 97 -19.31 -15.56 -12.59
CA LEU A 97 -18.02 -14.98 -12.97
C LEU A 97 -18.12 -13.49 -13.29
N GLN A 98 -19.17 -13.04 -13.98
CA GLN A 98 -19.41 -11.61 -14.23
C GLN A 98 -19.63 -10.83 -12.92
N HIS A 99 -20.41 -11.39 -11.99
CA HIS A 99 -20.64 -10.79 -10.68
C HIS A 99 -19.33 -10.64 -9.89
N ILE A 100 -18.56 -11.72 -9.78
CA ILE A 100 -17.25 -11.75 -9.14
C ILE A 100 -16.29 -10.73 -9.79
N GLN A 101 -16.24 -10.69 -11.13
CA GLN A 101 -15.41 -9.73 -11.87
C GLN A 101 -15.74 -8.28 -11.49
N CYS A 102 -17.04 -7.96 -11.43
CA CYS A 102 -17.52 -6.63 -11.07
C CYS A 102 -17.08 -6.25 -9.65
N ARG A 103 -17.31 -7.15 -8.67
CA ARG A 103 -16.90 -6.95 -7.28
C ARG A 103 -15.39 -6.77 -7.14
N LEU A 104 -14.60 -7.68 -7.72
CA LEU A 104 -13.15 -7.62 -7.66
C LEU A 104 -12.61 -6.29 -8.23
N ARG A 105 -13.12 -5.87 -9.38
CA ARG A 105 -12.75 -4.58 -9.99
C ARG A 105 -13.07 -3.40 -9.08
N LYS A 106 -14.25 -3.40 -8.44
CA LYS A 106 -14.66 -2.36 -7.51
C LYS A 106 -13.71 -2.30 -6.31
N THR A 107 -13.46 -3.43 -5.66
CA THR A 107 -12.60 -3.51 -4.48
C THR A 107 -11.17 -3.08 -4.80
N VAL A 108 -10.55 -3.62 -5.87
CA VAL A 108 -9.18 -3.26 -6.27
C VAL A 108 -9.05 -1.76 -6.58
N ASN A 109 -10.03 -1.17 -7.26
CA ASN A 109 -10.01 0.26 -7.57
C ASN A 109 -10.10 1.12 -6.30
N GLU A 110 -10.94 0.72 -5.34
CA GLU A 110 -11.05 1.39 -4.06
C GLU A 110 -9.77 1.24 -3.23
N THR A 111 -9.17 0.05 -3.17
CA THR A 111 -7.87 -0.19 -2.52
C THR A 111 -6.79 0.71 -3.11
N ARG A 112 -6.69 0.78 -4.45
CA ARG A 112 -5.74 1.68 -5.13
C ARG A 112 -5.97 3.15 -4.77
N ARG A 113 -7.23 3.58 -4.66
CA ARG A 113 -7.57 4.95 -4.27
C ARG A 113 -7.09 5.24 -2.84
N VAL A 114 -7.37 4.36 -1.89
CA VAL A 114 -6.97 4.51 -0.48
C VAL A 114 -5.45 4.48 -0.33
N VAL A 115 -4.75 3.54 -0.97
CA VAL A 115 -3.28 3.47 -0.94
C VAL A 115 -2.65 4.76 -1.47
N ARG A 116 -3.18 5.34 -2.55
CA ARG A 116 -2.71 6.65 -3.07
C ARG A 116 -2.93 7.78 -2.07
N LEU A 117 -4.03 7.74 -1.30
CA LEU A 117 -4.30 8.73 -0.26
C LEU A 117 -3.31 8.59 0.91
N ASN A 118 -3.01 7.35 1.35
CA ASN A 118 -2.01 7.07 2.39
C ASN A 118 -0.64 7.64 1.98
N ALA A 119 -0.19 7.28 0.77
CA ALA A 119 1.10 7.74 0.25
C ALA A 119 1.20 9.28 0.20
N ARG A 120 0.14 9.98 -0.22
CA ARG A 120 0.11 11.45 -0.22
C ARG A 120 0.19 12.03 1.19
N THR A 121 -0.53 11.44 2.14
CA THR A 121 -0.60 11.93 3.52
C THR A 121 0.75 11.76 4.23
N ILE A 122 1.39 10.60 4.07
CA ILE A 122 2.71 10.32 4.62
C ILE A 122 3.75 11.28 4.02
N ARG A 123 3.79 11.45 2.69
CA ARG A 123 4.73 12.37 2.03
C ARG A 123 4.58 13.80 2.52
N ARG A 124 3.34 14.32 2.60
CA ARG A 124 3.09 15.67 3.12
C ARG A 124 3.58 15.85 4.56
N SER A 125 3.41 14.83 5.40
CA SER A 125 3.85 14.86 6.79
C SER A 125 5.39 14.87 6.88
N LEU A 126 6.06 14.10 6.03
CA LEU A 126 7.52 14.08 5.92
C LEU A 126 8.07 15.42 5.42
N ASP A 127 7.48 15.99 4.36
CA ASP A 127 7.87 17.29 3.80
C ASP A 127 7.75 18.40 4.86
N PHE A 128 6.68 18.37 5.66
CA PHE A 128 6.47 19.33 6.75
C PHE A 128 7.54 19.20 7.83
N ASN A 129 7.81 17.96 8.29
CA ASN A 129 8.85 17.72 9.30
C ASN A 129 10.24 18.13 8.79
N GLN A 130 10.57 17.87 7.53
CA GLN A 130 11.83 18.32 6.92
C GLN A 130 11.96 19.84 6.89
N ARG A 131 10.88 20.57 6.57
CA ARG A 131 10.87 22.04 6.61
C ARG A 131 11.05 22.56 8.03
N LEU A 132 10.41 21.95 9.03
CA LEU A 132 10.59 22.32 10.43
C LEU A 132 12.05 22.10 10.87
N LEU A 133 12.63 20.95 10.55
CA LEU A 133 14.03 20.66 10.85
C LEU A 133 14.97 21.66 10.17
N ALA A 134 14.70 22.04 8.92
CA ALA A 134 15.46 23.08 8.23
C ALA A 134 15.34 24.45 8.93
N CYS A 135 14.16 24.84 9.39
CA CYS A 135 13.98 26.09 10.15
C CYS A 135 14.76 26.07 11.48
N ILE A 136 14.79 24.94 12.19
CA ILE A 136 15.55 24.79 13.44
C ILE A 136 17.05 24.80 13.17
N ALA A 137 17.51 24.12 12.12
CA ALA A 137 18.91 24.07 11.72
C ALA A 137 19.47 25.45 11.29
N ILE A 138 18.60 26.37 10.83
CA ILE A 138 18.98 27.72 10.40
C ILE A 138 19.03 28.71 11.57
N ALA A 139 18.67 28.34 12.80
CA ALA A 139 18.78 29.25 13.95
C ALA A 139 20.26 29.63 14.18
N PRO A 140 20.69 30.88 13.90
CA PRO A 140 22.04 31.28 14.19
C PRO A 140 22.18 31.34 15.70
N SER A 141 23.05 30.51 16.26
CA SER A 141 23.54 30.70 17.61
C SER A 141 24.34 32.00 17.63
N LEU A 142 23.67 33.14 17.83
CA LEU A 142 24.31 34.36 18.30
C LEU A 142 24.74 34.12 19.75
N GLN A 143 25.81 33.35 19.92
CA GLN A 143 26.56 33.41 21.17
C GLN A 143 27.44 34.66 21.09
N PRO A 144 27.23 35.68 21.97
CA PRO A 144 28.24 36.70 22.15
C PRO A 144 29.43 36.02 22.83
N ALA A 145 30.47 35.71 22.06
CA ALA A 145 31.77 35.39 22.63
C ALA A 145 32.30 36.67 23.28
N TYR A 146 32.28 36.72 24.62
CA TYR A 146 33.01 37.75 25.35
C TYR A 146 34.51 37.45 25.18
N GLY A 147 35.21 38.27 24.39
CA GLY A 147 36.68 38.24 24.36
C GLY A 147 37.27 38.67 25.71
N GLU A 148 38.54 38.40 25.96
CA GLU A 148 39.26 38.73 27.22
C GLU A 148 39.25 40.23 27.61
N ARG A 149 38.69 41.12 26.78
CA ARG A 149 38.47 42.55 27.06
C ARG A 149 37.01 43.01 26.91
N GLY A 150 36.05 42.09 26.83
CA GLY A 150 34.62 42.42 26.77
C GLY A 150 34.14 43.04 25.46
N ALA A 151 34.94 43.03 24.39
CA ALA A 151 34.49 43.43 23.06
C ALA A 151 33.94 42.22 22.29
N ALA A 152 32.71 42.33 21.79
CA ALA A 152 32.07 41.30 20.97
C ALA A 152 32.67 41.30 19.57
N THR A 153 33.36 40.22 19.19
CA THR A 153 33.77 39.95 17.82
C THR A 153 32.88 38.88 17.21
N ALA A 154 32.30 39.16 16.05
CA ALA A 154 31.51 38.20 15.30
C ALA A 154 32.44 37.10 14.75
N VAL A 155 32.40 35.92 15.37
CA VAL A 155 33.07 34.73 14.85
C VAL A 155 32.09 34.04 13.89
N THR A 156 32.39 34.08 12.59
CA THR A 156 31.71 33.23 11.60
C THR A 156 32.33 31.84 11.64
N GLY A 157 31.95 31.04 12.63
CA GLY A 157 32.18 29.60 12.65
C GLY A 157 30.86 28.88 12.36
N GLU A 158 30.86 27.93 11.44
CA GLU A 158 29.73 27.01 11.28
C GLU A 158 29.50 26.25 12.60
N PRO A 159 28.31 26.34 13.23
CA PRO A 159 28.07 25.67 14.49
C PRO A 159 27.70 24.19 14.25
N ALA A 160 28.53 23.27 14.74
CA ALA A 160 28.11 21.90 15.00
C ALA A 160 27.30 21.89 16.31
N LEU A 161 25.99 21.66 16.22
CA LEU A 161 25.07 21.71 17.36
C LEU A 161 25.11 20.45 18.26
N ILE A 162 25.94 19.46 17.92
CA ILE A 162 26.08 18.19 18.65
C ILE A 162 27.57 17.91 18.82
N ASP A 163 28.01 17.77 20.08
CA ASP A 163 29.35 17.31 20.40
C ASP A 163 29.47 15.83 19.99
N GLN A 164 30.27 15.53 18.96
CA GLN A 164 30.62 14.16 18.61
C GLN A 164 31.71 13.67 19.57
N ARG A 165 31.33 13.37 20.81
CA ARG A 165 32.13 12.56 21.72
C ARG A 165 31.44 11.23 21.94
N GLY A 166 32.17 10.17 21.62
CA GLY A 166 31.71 8.78 21.64
C GLY A 166 31.45 8.21 23.02
#